data_AF-A0A964ZCR7-F1
#
_entry.id   AF-A0A964ZCR7-F1
#
_cell.length_a   1.000
_cell.length_b   1.000
_cell.length_c   1.000
_cell.angle_alpha   90.00
_cell.angle_beta   90.00
_cell.angle_gamma   90.00
#
_symmetry.space_group_name_H-M   'P 1'
#
loop_
_entity.id
_entity.type
_entity.pdbx_description
1 polymer ?
#
loop_
_entity_poly.entity_id
_entity_poly.type
_entity_poly.pdbx_seq_one_letter_code
_entity_poly.pdbx_strand_id
1 'polypeptide(L)'
;MQKKYLNPNQSDTPIRNPLATRWEQSAWLGPLMIVLAALVVYISTLSYSFQFDDVQQILENKRIRTLKPWWEYKGNRRTFFMFISALNYHFFEYKVAYWRVFNIAVHIGNALLVRWLVLLMFSTPVLKESPLSKSKAAIALFTALLFT
;
A
#
# COMPACT_ATOMS: atom_id res chain seq x y z
N MET A 1 -38.60 -24.65 -39.02
CA MET A 1 -38.12 -24.05 -37.75
C MET A 1 -36.71 -24.57 -37.46
N GLN A 2 -35.67 -23.84 -37.88
CA GLN A 2 -34.28 -24.21 -37.60
C GLN A 2 -33.89 -23.71 -36.20
N LYS A 3 -33.55 -24.65 -35.30
CA LYS A 3 -32.94 -24.33 -34.00
C LYS A 3 -31.55 -23.76 -34.26
N LYS A 4 -31.35 -22.49 -33.92
CA LYS A 4 -30.05 -21.82 -33.95
C LYS A 4 -29.23 -22.39 -32.78
N TYR A 5 -28.32 -23.32 -33.09
CA TYR A 5 -27.39 -23.88 -32.12
C TYR A 5 -26.50 -22.75 -31.58
N LEU A 6 -26.61 -22.44 -30.29
CA LEU A 6 -25.68 -21.58 -29.57
C LEU A 6 -24.31 -22.25 -29.59
N ASN A 7 -23.31 -21.53 -30.08
CA ASN A 7 -21.93 -21.99 -30.16
C ASN A 7 -21.33 -22.03 -28.73
N PRO A 8 -20.95 -23.21 -28.20
CA PRO A 8 -20.42 -23.34 -26.84
C PRO A 8 -18.99 -22.81 -26.67
N ASN A 9 -18.33 -22.37 -27.76
CA ASN A 9 -16.95 -21.87 -27.74
C ASN A 9 -16.82 -20.34 -27.71
N GLN A 10 -17.91 -19.61 -27.43
CA GLN A 10 -17.79 -18.19 -27.14
C GLN A 10 -17.27 -18.04 -25.71
N SER A 11 -15.97 -18.25 -25.55
CA SER A 11 -15.25 -17.92 -24.31
C SER A 11 -15.68 -16.53 -23.88
N ASP A 12 -16.18 -16.40 -22.65
CA ASP A 12 -16.52 -15.14 -21.99
C ASP A 12 -15.29 -14.24 -21.90
N THR A 13 -14.83 -13.71 -23.03
CA THR A 13 -13.91 -12.58 -23.03
C THR A 13 -14.70 -11.45 -22.39
N PRO A 14 -14.27 -10.94 -21.22
CA PRO A 14 -15.01 -9.89 -20.54
C PRO A 14 -15.14 -8.74 -21.53
N ILE A 15 -16.38 -8.38 -21.84
CA ILE A 15 -16.71 -7.27 -22.73
C ILE A 15 -15.95 -6.06 -22.19
N ARG A 16 -14.86 -5.70 -22.88
CA ARG A 16 -14.01 -4.56 -22.50
C ARG A 16 -14.93 -3.35 -22.52
N ASN A 17 -15.11 -2.71 -21.37
CA ASN A 17 -15.93 -1.51 -21.27
C ASN A 17 -15.35 -0.47 -22.25
N PRO A 18 -16.05 -0.11 -23.34
CA PRO A 18 -15.50 0.75 -24.38
C PRO A 18 -15.24 2.18 -23.90
N LEU A 19 -15.76 2.53 -22.71
CA LEU A 19 -15.53 3.80 -22.02
C LEU A 19 -14.38 3.75 -21.01
N ALA A 20 -13.82 2.58 -20.71
CA ALA A 20 -12.67 2.46 -19.81
C ALA A 20 -11.43 3.02 -20.53
N THR A 21 -10.92 4.13 -19.99
CA THR A 21 -9.72 4.80 -20.50
C THR A 21 -8.54 3.82 -20.59
N ARG A 22 -7.62 4.06 -21.52
CA ARG A 22 -6.47 3.15 -21.79
C ARG A 22 -5.61 2.86 -20.54
N TRP A 23 -5.64 3.74 -19.55
CA TRP A 23 -4.90 3.57 -18.29
C TRP A 23 -5.62 2.66 -17.28
N GLU A 24 -6.96 2.62 -17.28
CA GLU A 24 -7.76 1.71 -16.43
C GLU A 24 -7.59 0.23 -16.82
N GLN A 25 -7.20 -0.02 -18.08
CA GLN A 25 -6.96 -1.37 -18.59
C GLN A 25 -5.62 -1.96 -18.10
N SER A 26 -4.69 -1.12 -17.63
CA SER A 26 -3.39 -1.59 -17.15
C SER A 26 -3.43 -1.90 -15.65
N ALA A 27 -3.17 -3.15 -15.30
CA ALA A 27 -3.06 -3.58 -13.90
C ALA A 27 -1.92 -2.87 -13.15
N TRP A 28 -0.91 -2.37 -13.86
CA TRP A 28 0.36 -1.89 -13.30
C TRP A 28 0.47 -0.37 -13.21
N LEU A 29 -0.26 0.38 -14.02
CA LEU A 29 -0.16 1.84 -14.03
C LEU A 29 -0.56 2.47 -12.68
N GLY A 30 -1.65 2.00 -12.08
CA GLY A 30 -2.09 2.49 -10.76
C GLY A 30 -1.03 2.28 -9.66
N PRO A 31 -0.56 1.04 -9.43
CA PRO A 31 0.52 0.77 -8.49
C PRO A 31 1.80 1.58 -8.79
N LEU A 32 2.18 1.71 -10.05
CA LEU A 32 3.35 2.50 -10.44
C LEU A 32 3.21 3.97 -10.06
N MET A 33 2.04 4.57 -10.29
CA MET A 33 1.76 5.95 -9.90
C MET A 33 1.86 6.14 -8.38
N ILE A 34 1.37 5.18 -7.59
CA ILE A 34 1.46 5.21 -6.12
C ILE A 34 2.94 5.21 -5.68
N VAL A 35 3.75 4.31 -6.24
CA VAL A 35 5.18 4.22 -5.92
C VAL A 35 5.90 5.52 -6.30
N LEU A 36 5.67 6.03 -7.50
CA LEU A 36 6.31 7.26 -7.97
C LEU A 36 5.89 8.47 -7.12
N ALA A 37 4.62 8.59 -6.77
CA ALA A 37 4.12 9.66 -5.92
C ALA A 37 4.79 9.63 -4.54
N ALA A 38 4.85 8.47 -3.89
CA ALA A 38 5.53 8.32 -2.61
C ALA A 38 7.01 8.70 -2.70
N LEU A 39 7.72 8.24 -3.74
CA LEU A 39 9.12 8.60 -3.93
C LEU A 39 9.28 10.11 -4.12
N VAL A 40 8.48 10.75 -4.99
CA VAL A 40 8.57 12.20 -5.24
C VAL A 40 8.35 13.00 -3.96
N VAL A 41 7.37 12.62 -3.14
CA VAL A 41 7.06 13.32 -1.88
C VAL A 41 8.16 13.13 -0.84
N TYR A 42 8.67 11.91 -0.68
CA TYR A 42 9.54 11.57 0.45
C TYR A 42 11.04 11.50 0.13
N ILE A 43 11.48 11.55 -1.14
CA ILE A 43 12.89 11.36 -1.50
C ILE A 43 13.83 12.38 -0.83
N SER A 44 13.37 13.62 -0.68
CA SER A 44 14.13 14.68 -0.01
C SER A 44 14.30 14.43 1.49
N THR A 45 13.40 13.63 2.10
CA THR A 45 13.42 13.35 3.54
C THR A 45 14.50 12.35 3.95
N LEU A 46 15.11 11.64 2.99
CA LEU A 46 16.13 10.61 3.26
C LEU A 46 17.35 11.15 4.00
N SER A 47 17.67 12.43 3.83
CA SER A 47 18.79 13.11 4.50
C SER A 47 18.41 13.92 5.74
N TYR A 48 17.12 14.03 6.06
CA TYR A 48 16.67 14.84 7.20
C TYR A 48 16.87 14.09 8.50
N SER A 49 17.48 14.75 9.49
CA SER A 49 17.76 14.18 10.81
C SER A 49 16.50 13.62 11.49
N PHE A 50 16.69 12.84 12.55
CA PHE A 50 15.60 12.45 13.44
C PHE A 50 14.96 13.69 14.05
N GLN A 51 13.63 13.75 14.01
CA GLN A 51 12.82 14.88 14.49
C GLN A 51 11.56 14.33 15.17
N PHE A 52 10.91 15.14 16.01
CA PHE A 52 9.63 14.80 16.65
C PHE A 52 9.66 13.45 17.40
N ASP A 53 8.78 12.53 17.03
CA ASP A 53 8.62 11.23 17.66
C ASP A 53 9.82 10.31 17.43
N ASP A 54 10.60 10.49 16.36
CA ASP A 54 11.84 9.73 16.17
C ASP A 54 12.81 9.90 17.33
N VAL A 55 12.85 11.08 17.96
CA VAL A 55 13.75 11.33 19.09
C VAL A 55 13.40 10.38 20.23
N GLN A 56 12.13 10.35 20.63
CA GLN A 56 11.67 9.51 21.73
C GLN A 56 11.66 8.02 21.36
N GLN A 57 11.29 7.68 20.12
CA GLN A 57 11.12 6.29 19.67
C GLN A 57 12.44 5.62 19.26
N ILE A 58 13.41 6.39 18.76
CA ILE A 58 14.67 5.88 18.18
C ILE A 58 15.88 6.33 19.00
N LEU A 59 16.05 7.63 19.29
CA LEU A 59 17.26 8.13 19.96
C LEU A 59 17.28 7.85 21.46
N GLU A 60 16.17 8.13 22.15
CA GLU A 60 16.06 8.00 23.61
C GLU A 60 15.63 6.59 24.05
N ASN A 61 15.05 5.82 23.13
CA ASN A 61 14.52 4.50 23.44
C ASN A 61 15.62 3.44 23.57
N LYS A 62 16.09 3.21 24.80
CA LYS A 62 17.09 2.16 25.07
C LYS A 62 16.56 0.73 24.81
N ARG A 63 15.25 0.53 24.72
CA ARG A 63 14.66 -0.81 24.56
C ARG A 63 14.90 -1.41 23.18
N ILE A 64 15.11 -0.57 22.15
CA ILE A 64 15.37 -1.04 20.79
C ILE A 64 16.85 -1.39 20.56
N ARG A 65 17.72 -1.15 21.54
CA ARG A 65 19.17 -1.43 21.47
C ARG A 65 19.49 -2.93 21.60
N THR A 66 18.56 -3.72 22.11
CA THR A 66 18.71 -5.17 22.26
C THR A 66 17.61 -5.85 21.46
N LEU A 67 17.99 -6.63 20.45
CA LEU A 67 17.04 -7.43 19.69
C LEU A 67 16.56 -8.62 20.53
N LYS A 68 15.27 -8.65 20.82
CA LYS A 68 14.56 -9.74 21.50
C LYS A 68 13.48 -10.31 20.59
N PRO A 69 12.93 -11.49 20.89
CA PRO A 69 11.70 -11.94 20.27
C PRO A 69 10.55 -10.95 20.46
N TRP A 70 9.65 -10.84 19.47
CA TRP A 70 8.61 -9.81 19.47
C TRP A 70 7.68 -9.88 20.70
N TRP A 71 7.42 -11.07 21.24
CA TRP A 71 6.59 -11.28 22.42
C TRP A 71 7.24 -10.81 23.73
N GLU A 72 8.53 -10.49 23.75
CA GLU A 72 9.24 -10.00 24.94
C GLU A 72 9.19 -8.48 25.08
N TYR A 73 8.74 -7.76 24.05
CA TYR A 73 8.52 -6.31 24.09
C TYR A 73 7.22 -5.93 24.84
N LYS A 74 6.92 -6.63 25.93
CA LYS A 74 5.70 -6.45 26.76
C LYS A 74 5.69 -5.07 27.44
N GLY A 75 4.50 -4.57 27.76
CA GLY A 75 4.32 -3.32 28.53
C GLY A 75 4.37 -2.02 27.70
N ASN A 76 4.29 -2.11 26.37
CA ASN A 76 4.06 -0.95 25.51
C ASN A 76 2.85 -1.25 24.62
N ARG A 77 2.02 -0.24 24.35
CA ARG A 77 0.87 -0.35 23.46
C ARG A 77 1.27 -0.70 22.01
N ARG A 78 2.55 -0.55 21.66
CA ARG A 78 3.09 -0.75 20.29
C ARG A 78 4.20 -1.82 20.22
N THR A 79 3.94 -3.02 20.74
CA THR A 79 4.88 -4.15 20.77
C THR A 79 5.53 -4.44 19.41
N PHE A 80 4.72 -4.58 18.36
CA PHE A 80 5.22 -4.88 17.00
C PHE A 80 6.10 -3.76 16.45
N PHE A 81 5.71 -2.50 16.66
CA PHE A 81 6.51 -1.35 16.24
C PHE A 81 7.87 -1.34 16.92
N MET A 82 7.94 -1.63 18.23
CA MET A 82 9.23 -1.71 18.92
C MET A 82 10.09 -2.87 18.43
N PHE A 83 9.51 -4.03 18.15
CA PHE A 83 10.25 -5.15 17.58
C PHE A 83 10.86 -4.78 16.22
N ILE A 84 10.05 -4.21 15.33
CA ILE A 84 10.50 -3.73 14.02
C ILE A 84 11.57 -2.64 14.16
N SER A 85 11.40 -1.72 15.10
CA SER A 85 12.39 -0.67 15.38
C SER A 85 13.70 -1.26 15.91
N ALA A 86 13.65 -2.27 16.78
CA ALA A 86 14.83 -2.96 17.25
C ALA A 86 15.53 -3.74 16.13
N LEU A 87 14.76 -4.32 15.20
CA LEU A 87 15.30 -4.97 14.02
C LEU A 87 16.00 -3.95 13.10
N ASN A 88 15.36 -2.81 12.83
CA ASN A 88 15.97 -1.72 12.06
C ASN A 88 17.24 -1.19 12.74
N TYR A 89 17.21 -1.01 14.06
CA TYR A 89 18.38 -0.57 14.82
C TYR A 89 19.52 -1.60 14.77
N HIS A 90 19.20 -2.89 14.84
CA HIS A 90 20.21 -3.95 14.78
C HIS A 90 21.00 -3.96 13.47
N PHE A 91 20.36 -3.64 12.34
CA PHE A 91 21.03 -3.62 11.03
C PHE A 91 21.60 -2.26 10.63
N PHE A 92 20.93 -1.17 11.03
CA PHE A 92 21.21 0.18 10.50
C PHE A 92 21.55 1.22 11.57
N GLU A 93 21.43 0.88 12.85
CA GLU A 93 21.74 1.73 14.00
C GLU A 93 21.09 3.12 13.88
N TYR A 94 21.88 4.19 13.74
CA TYR A 94 21.40 5.58 13.59
C TYR A 94 21.47 6.11 12.16
N LYS A 95 21.67 5.24 11.16
CA LYS A 95 21.74 5.66 9.75
C LYS A 95 20.36 6.07 9.25
N VAL A 96 20.04 7.35 9.39
CA VAL A 96 18.77 8.01 9.09
C VAL A 96 18.15 7.54 7.77
N ALA A 97 18.94 7.51 6.69
CA ALA A 97 18.44 7.13 5.36
C ALA A 97 17.71 5.78 5.36
N TYR A 98 18.22 4.77 6.07
CA TYR A 98 17.59 3.44 6.11
C TYR A 98 16.30 3.42 6.91
N TRP A 99 16.22 4.19 7.99
CA TRP A 99 14.97 4.38 8.74
C TRP A 99 13.89 5.03 7.87
N ARG A 100 14.27 6.02 7.06
CA ARG A 100 13.35 6.68 6.13
C ARG A 100 12.94 5.76 4.98
N VAL A 101 13.88 5.02 4.39
CA VAL A 101 13.57 4.02 3.34
C VAL A 101 12.58 2.98 3.88
N PHE A 102 12.79 2.48 5.10
CA PHE A 102 11.85 1.55 5.73
C PHE A 102 10.45 2.17 5.88
N ASN A 103 10.36 3.40 6.40
CA ASN A 103 9.08 4.10 6.53
C ASN A 103 8.41 4.28 5.16
N ILE A 104 9.13 4.76 4.15
CA ILE A 104 8.61 4.93 2.78
C ILE A 104 8.09 3.59 2.22
N ALA A 105 8.81 2.49 2.45
CA ALA A 105 8.36 1.16 2.04
C ALA A 105 7.05 0.74 2.74
N VAL A 106 6.90 1.05 4.03
CA VAL A 106 5.64 0.81 4.77
C VAL A 106 4.50 1.68 4.21
N HIS A 107 4.75 2.95 3.91
CA HIS A 107 3.77 3.86 3.31
C HIS A 107 3.30 3.36 1.93
N ILE A 108 4.23 2.98 1.05
CA ILE A 108 3.91 2.38 -0.25
C ILE A 108 3.10 1.09 -0.06
N GLY A 109 3.56 0.19 0.82
CA GLY A 109 2.86 -1.06 1.10
C GLY A 109 1.43 -0.84 1.58
N ASN A 110 1.23 0.10 2.51
CA ASN A 110 -0.08 0.48 3.01
C ASN A 110 -0.98 1.03 1.90
N ALA A 111 -0.50 1.96 1.07
CA ALA A 111 -1.27 2.51 -0.04
C ALA A 111 -1.67 1.44 -1.06
N LEU A 112 -0.78 0.49 -1.38
CA LEU A 112 -1.09 -0.65 -2.26
C LEU A 112 -2.16 -1.56 -1.65
N LEU A 113 -2.09 -1.83 -0.34
CA LEU A 113 -3.11 -2.60 0.38
C LEU A 113 -4.46 -1.87 0.39
N VAL A 114 -4.48 -0.55 0.62
CA VAL A 114 -5.69 0.28 0.54
C VAL A 114 -6.30 0.23 -0.86
N ARG A 115 -5.49 0.37 -1.91
CA ARG A 115 -5.95 0.22 -3.30
C ARG A 115 -6.60 -1.13 -3.51
N TRP A 116 -5.94 -2.20 -3.08
CA TRP A 116 -6.44 -3.56 -3.20
C TRP A 116 -7.75 -3.76 -2.45
N LEU A 117 -7.85 -3.24 -1.22
CA LEU A 117 -9.05 -3.28 -0.40
C LEU A 117 -10.22 -2.56 -1.09
N VAL A 118 -10.01 -1.36 -1.64
CA VAL A 118 -11.07 -0.63 -2.36
C VAL A 118 -11.55 -1.42 -3.58
N LEU A 119 -10.63 -2.02 -4.35
CA LEU A 119 -11.01 -2.87 -5.49
C LEU A 119 -11.78 -4.12 -5.05
N LEU A 120 -11.41 -4.71 -3.91
CA LEU A 120 -12.12 -5.82 -3.31
C LEU A 120 -13.54 -5.40 -2.90
N MET A 121 -13.72 -4.22 -2.32
CA MET A 121 -15.04 -3.67 -2.00
C MET A 121 -15.93 -3.52 -3.25
N PHE A 122 -15.38 -3.04 -4.36
CA PHE A 122 -16.11 -2.98 -5.65
C PHE A 122 -16.42 -4.35 -6.28
N SER A 123 -15.94 -5.43 -5.69
CA SER A 123 -16.29 -6.80 -6.10
C SER A 123 -17.53 -7.33 -5.36
N THR A 124 -18.00 -6.62 -4.32
CA THR A 124 -19.24 -6.94 -3.60
C THR A 124 -20.48 -6.59 -4.43
N PRO A 125 -21.62 -7.31 -4.28
CA PRO A 125 -22.82 -7.09 -5.10
C PRO A 125 -23.32 -5.65 -5.08
N VAL A 126 -23.37 -5.03 -3.90
CA VAL A 126 -23.86 -3.66 -3.69
C VAL A 126 -23.05 -2.64 -4.49
N LEU A 127 -21.72 -2.70 -4.41
CA LEU A 127 -20.86 -1.72 -5.08
C LEU A 127 -20.63 -2.06 -6.56
N LYS A 128 -20.70 -3.33 -6.93
CA LYS A 128 -20.57 -3.79 -8.32
C LYS A 128 -21.70 -3.27 -9.19
N GLU A 129 -22.93 -3.24 -8.67
CA GLU A 129 -24.11 -2.73 -9.39
C GLU A 129 -24.25 -1.20 -9.30
N SER A 130 -23.49 -0.55 -8.42
CA SER A 130 -23.52 0.90 -8.28
C SER A 130 -22.96 1.63 -9.52
N PRO A 131 -23.43 2.85 -9.83
CA PRO A 131 -22.84 3.68 -10.88
C PRO A 131 -21.35 4.00 -10.66
N LEU A 132 -20.89 3.96 -9.40
CA LEU A 132 -19.51 4.22 -9.00
C LEU A 132 -18.54 3.14 -9.50
N SER A 133 -19.04 1.94 -9.80
CA SER A 133 -18.24 0.84 -10.36
C SER A 133 -17.50 1.23 -11.64
N LYS A 134 -18.04 2.18 -12.41
CA LYS A 134 -17.42 2.73 -13.63
C LYS A 134 -16.10 3.45 -13.33
N SER A 135 -15.99 4.08 -12.17
CA SER A 135 -14.81 4.85 -11.75
C SER A 135 -13.99 4.15 -10.66
N LYS A 136 -14.22 2.84 -10.43
CA LYS A 136 -13.59 2.09 -9.32
C LYS A 136 -12.06 2.19 -9.31
N ALA A 137 -11.43 2.21 -10.48
CA ALA A 137 -9.97 2.29 -10.59
C ALA A 137 -9.45 3.67 -10.19
N ALA A 138 -10.14 4.75 -10.58
CA ALA A 138 -9.83 6.11 -10.16
C ALA A 138 -10.04 6.28 -8.65
N ILE A 139 -11.18 5.82 -8.13
CA ILE A 139 -11.49 5.88 -6.69
C ILE A 139 -10.41 5.12 -5.90
N ALA A 140 -10.07 3.90 -6.29
CA ALA A 140 -9.03 3.12 -5.62
C ALA A 140 -7.65 3.79 -5.68
N LEU A 141 -7.31 4.43 -6.79
CA LEU A 141 -6.04 5.16 -6.94
C LEU A 141 -6.00 6.40 -6.04
N PHE A 142 -6.99 7.29 -6.12
CA PHE A 142 -7.01 8.51 -5.32
C PHE A 142 -7.12 8.22 -3.83
N THR A 143 -7.92 7.23 -3.43
CA THR A 143 -7.95 6.78 -2.03
C THR A 143 -6.57 6.29 -1.62
N ALA A 144 -5.90 5.44 -2.40
CA ALA A 144 -4.56 4.97 -2.06
C ALA A 144 -3.52 6.10 -1.95
N LEU A 145 -3.61 7.13 -2.81
CA LEU A 145 -2.71 8.29 -2.77
C LEU A 145 -2.90 9.17 -1.52
N LEU A 146 -4.06 9.12 -0.85
CA LEU A 146 -4.24 9.76 0.46
C LEU A 146 -3.51 9.02 1.59
N PHE A 147 -3.14 7.76 1.35
CA PHE A 147 -2.48 6.89 2.32
C PHE A 147 -1.01 6.59 1.99
N THR A 148 -0.45 7.19 0.93
CA THR A 148 1.00 7.29 0.67
C THR A 148 1.60 8.39 1.52
#